data_AF-A0A2S4ZU68-F1
#
_entry.id   AF-A0A2S4ZU68-F1
#
_cell.length_a   1.000
_cell.length_b   1.000
_cell.length_c   1.000
_cell.angle_alpha   90.00
_cell.angle_beta   90.00
_cell.angle_gamma   90.00
#
_symmetry.space_group_name_H-M   'P 1'
#
loop_
_entity.id
_entity.type
_entity.pdbx_description
1 polymer ?
#
loop_
_entity_poly.entity_id
_entity_poly.type
_entity_poly.pdbx_seq_one_letter_code
_entity_poly.pdbx_strand_id
1 'polypeptide(L)'
;MAPVGEQRIGHIEGIAPGAEFHRRRQVKRNNLHSDTVRGISTLVDKDGTRVADAIVLHGGYEDDHDDWDSIRYTGASPDVDKYKVKGVPRLRRSQSWDYADNAALKRSYERGHPVRVIRGWRGDKRYSPIDCYRYDGLYLVTDIRTAIARSPAPDGTPVEICQFDLKRLPEHSQDPTSLERQIADLLERQEQVAEEDGDDGGSEEEVEDAEEEPPSGEKFPEARAAHVQRLVRDDAVIRNVKRLHDGECQMCGLRLLGPDGKSYSEGAHIRPLGKPHRGPDVEPNVLCLCPNCHVRLDIGAIVIEDDWSIVVRAGAFGVDVRPKLKRHRKHKIHPDYVRYHREWWLSR
;
A
#
# COMPACT_ATOMS: atom_id res chain seq x y z
N MET A 1 -12.63 -15.50 18.58
CA MET A 1 -12.00 -15.06 17.31
C MET A 1 -12.78 -13.85 16.84
N ALA A 2 -12.28 -12.64 17.11
CA ALA A 2 -12.87 -11.39 16.61
C ALA A 2 -12.65 -11.26 15.09
N PRO A 3 -13.53 -10.58 14.34
CA PRO A 3 -13.43 -10.47 12.90
C PRO A 3 -12.20 -9.63 12.51
N VAL A 4 -11.35 -10.18 11.64
CA VAL A 4 -10.32 -9.39 10.96
C VAL A 4 -11.04 -8.37 10.06
N GLY A 5 -10.51 -7.15 9.89
CA GLY A 5 -11.20 -6.02 9.26
C GLY A 5 -11.87 -6.34 7.92
N GLU A 6 -12.95 -5.63 7.57
CA GLU A 6 -13.81 -5.99 6.43
C GLU A 6 -13.07 -5.93 5.07
N GLN A 7 -13.53 -6.79 4.14
CA GLN A 7 -13.05 -6.77 2.77
C GLN A 7 -13.35 -5.41 2.12
N ARG A 8 -12.33 -4.74 1.61
CA ARG A 8 -12.42 -3.39 1.04
C ARG A 8 -11.51 -3.21 -0.16
N ILE A 9 -11.68 -2.13 -0.92
CA ILE A 9 -10.70 -1.70 -1.93
C ILE A 9 -9.48 -1.10 -1.21
N GLY A 10 -8.28 -1.41 -1.70
CA GLY A 10 -7.02 -0.94 -1.11
C GLY A 10 -6.47 -1.87 -0.02
N HIS A 11 -5.76 -1.29 0.96
CA HIS A 11 -5.19 -2.07 2.07
C HIS A 11 -6.26 -2.61 3.00
N ILE A 12 -5.94 -3.71 3.68
CA ILE A 12 -6.69 -4.18 4.85
C ILE A 12 -6.03 -3.61 6.10
N GLU A 13 -6.83 -3.06 7.00
CA GLU A 13 -6.34 -2.46 8.24
C GLU A 13 -5.59 -3.50 9.10
N GLY A 14 -4.46 -3.09 9.67
CA GLY A 14 -3.59 -3.97 10.46
C GLY A 14 -2.74 -4.94 9.65
N ILE A 15 -2.81 -4.92 8.31
CA ILE A 15 -2.04 -5.83 7.45
C ILE A 15 -1.16 -5.04 6.47
N ALA A 16 0.12 -4.92 6.82
CA ALA A 16 1.11 -4.27 5.97
C ALA A 16 1.59 -5.17 4.82
N PRO A 17 2.01 -4.59 3.68
CA PRO A 17 2.79 -5.33 2.68
C PRO A 17 3.99 -6.01 3.33
N GLY A 18 4.27 -7.25 2.92
CA GLY A 18 5.22 -8.16 3.56
C GLY A 18 4.59 -9.15 4.53
N ALA A 19 3.34 -8.95 4.96
CA ALA A 19 2.65 -9.89 5.85
C ALA A 19 2.50 -11.28 5.22
N GLU A 20 2.88 -12.31 5.98
CA GLU A 20 2.87 -13.70 5.54
C GLU A 20 1.75 -14.53 6.18
N PHE A 21 1.23 -15.47 5.41
CA PHE A 21 0.12 -16.34 5.76
C PHE A 21 0.45 -17.75 5.30
N HIS A 22 0.41 -18.72 6.20
CA HIS A 22 0.80 -20.09 5.89
C HIS A 22 -0.14 -20.74 4.85
N ARG A 23 -1.43 -20.36 4.81
CA ARG A 23 -2.44 -20.99 3.94
C ARG A 23 -3.43 -19.97 3.36
N ARG A 24 -4.02 -20.27 2.20
CA ARG A 24 -5.13 -19.49 1.59
C ARG A 24 -6.28 -19.21 2.54
N ARG A 25 -6.60 -20.14 3.44
CA ARG A 25 -7.64 -19.95 4.46
C ARG A 25 -7.33 -18.80 5.41
N GLN A 26 -6.05 -18.58 5.74
CA GLN A 26 -5.64 -17.44 6.57
C GLN A 26 -5.75 -16.14 5.76
N VAL A 27 -5.32 -16.12 4.50
CA VAL A 27 -5.51 -14.95 3.61
C VAL A 27 -6.99 -14.55 3.56
N LYS A 28 -7.91 -15.52 3.41
CA LYS A 28 -9.35 -15.27 3.41
C LYS A 28 -9.89 -14.81 4.77
N ARG A 29 -9.50 -15.50 5.86
CA ARG A 29 -9.91 -15.11 7.22
C ARG A 29 -9.46 -13.70 7.59
N ASN A 30 -8.38 -13.22 6.97
CA ASN A 30 -7.85 -11.89 7.14
C ASN A 30 -8.34 -10.89 6.07
N ASN A 31 -9.38 -11.25 5.31
CA ASN A 31 -10.07 -10.39 4.33
C ASN A 31 -9.19 -9.77 3.22
N LEU A 32 -7.97 -10.27 3.05
CA LEU A 32 -7.13 -9.94 1.91
C LEU A 32 -7.70 -10.46 0.60
N HIS A 33 -8.52 -11.52 0.64
CA HIS A 33 -9.16 -12.15 -0.51
C HIS A 33 -10.45 -12.88 -0.10
N SER A 34 -11.52 -12.84 -0.91
CA SER A 34 -12.80 -13.47 -0.57
C SER A 34 -12.88 -15.00 -0.74
N ASP A 35 -11.83 -15.66 -1.27
CA ASP A 35 -11.88 -17.04 -1.75
C ASP A 35 -10.58 -17.79 -1.43
N THR A 36 -10.68 -19.11 -1.26
CA THR A 36 -9.55 -19.99 -0.92
C THR A 36 -8.95 -20.73 -2.11
N VAL A 37 -9.61 -20.68 -3.27
CA VAL A 37 -9.25 -21.39 -4.51
C VAL A 37 -9.06 -20.40 -5.64
N ARG A 38 -10.04 -19.53 -5.91
CA ARG A 38 -10.03 -18.59 -7.04
C ARG A 38 -8.80 -17.68 -6.99
N GLY A 39 -8.30 -17.30 -8.17
CA GLY A 39 -7.16 -16.39 -8.29
C GLY A 39 -7.53 -14.93 -8.16
N ILE A 40 -8.78 -14.56 -8.50
CA ILE A 40 -9.30 -13.19 -8.43
C ILE A 40 -10.30 -13.11 -7.29
N SER A 41 -10.12 -12.12 -6.43
CA SER A 41 -11.06 -11.72 -5.38
C SER A 41 -12.01 -10.68 -5.93
N THR A 42 -13.27 -10.74 -5.50
CA THR A 42 -14.27 -9.71 -5.82
C THR A 42 -15.00 -9.24 -4.57
N LEU A 43 -15.48 -7.99 -4.62
CA LEU A 43 -16.39 -7.36 -3.65
C LEU A 43 -17.42 -6.51 -4.38
N VAL A 44 -18.42 -6.01 -3.65
CA VAL A 44 -19.41 -5.05 -4.16
C VAL A 44 -18.94 -3.64 -3.84
N ASP A 45 -18.81 -2.79 -4.86
CA ASP A 45 -18.41 -1.39 -4.73
C ASP A 45 -19.60 -0.50 -4.30
N LYS A 46 -19.33 0.77 -4.01
CA LYS A 46 -20.31 1.76 -3.53
C LYS A 46 -21.54 1.91 -4.43
N ASP A 47 -21.37 1.69 -5.74
CA ASP A 47 -22.44 1.74 -6.74
C ASP A 47 -23.20 0.42 -6.92
N GLY A 48 -22.97 -0.57 -6.06
CA GLY A 48 -23.62 -1.87 -6.09
C GLY A 48 -23.06 -2.86 -7.12
N THR A 49 -22.06 -2.46 -7.91
CA THR A 49 -21.45 -3.35 -8.91
C THR A 49 -20.27 -4.14 -8.34
N ARG A 50 -20.02 -5.35 -8.87
CA ARG A 50 -18.88 -6.16 -8.42
C ARG A 50 -17.58 -5.70 -9.07
N VAL A 51 -16.56 -5.46 -8.29
CA VAL A 51 -15.20 -5.12 -8.74
C VAL A 51 -14.18 -6.09 -8.13
N ALA A 52 -13.00 -6.19 -8.72
CA ALA A 52 -11.91 -6.97 -8.16
C ALA A 52 -11.07 -6.16 -7.18
N ASP A 53 -10.77 -6.72 -6.02
CA ASP A 53 -10.02 -6.07 -4.95
C ASP A 53 -8.68 -6.73 -4.66
N ALA A 54 -8.48 -7.98 -5.09
CA ALA A 54 -7.21 -8.68 -4.96
C ALA A 54 -7.02 -9.74 -6.04
N ILE A 55 -5.75 -10.11 -6.28
CA ILE A 55 -5.35 -11.29 -7.05
C ILE A 55 -4.32 -12.13 -6.30
N VAL A 56 -4.22 -13.40 -6.67
CA VAL A 56 -3.22 -14.35 -6.16
C VAL A 56 -2.31 -14.84 -7.28
N LEU A 57 -1.01 -14.62 -7.14
CA LEU A 57 0.03 -15.19 -8.00
C LEU A 57 0.55 -16.49 -7.38
N HIS A 58 0.11 -17.64 -7.89
CA HIS A 58 0.47 -18.97 -7.35
C HIS A 58 0.77 -19.99 -8.45
N GLY A 59 1.25 -19.53 -9.62
CA GLY A 59 1.50 -20.40 -10.78
C GLY A 59 0.22 -20.98 -11.35
N GLY A 60 -0.80 -20.13 -11.51
CA GLY A 60 -2.13 -20.52 -12.00
C GLY A 60 -2.14 -20.79 -13.50
N TYR A 61 -1.34 -20.03 -14.26
CA TYR A 61 -1.21 -20.15 -15.71
C TYR A 61 0.26 -20.03 -16.13
N GLU A 62 0.65 -20.73 -17.19
CA GLU A 62 2.01 -20.65 -17.76
C GLU A 62 2.27 -19.33 -18.52
N ASP A 63 1.20 -18.58 -18.80
CA ASP A 63 1.20 -17.29 -19.49
C ASP A 63 1.47 -16.11 -18.55
N ASP A 64 1.43 -16.34 -17.22
CA ASP A 64 1.74 -15.33 -16.23
C ASP A 64 3.22 -14.91 -16.32
N HIS A 65 3.47 -13.60 -16.17
CA HIS A 65 4.80 -13.05 -16.04
C HIS A 65 4.87 -12.16 -14.80
N ASP A 66 5.88 -12.34 -13.98
CA ASP A 66 6.10 -11.56 -12.77
C ASP A 66 7.50 -11.00 -12.83
N ASP A 67 7.62 -9.68 -12.74
CA ASP A 67 8.87 -8.92 -12.65
C ASP A 67 8.88 -8.04 -11.40
N TRP A 68 8.22 -8.50 -10.33
CA TRP A 68 8.03 -7.80 -9.06
C TRP A 68 7.15 -6.55 -9.16
N ASP A 69 7.66 -5.49 -9.77
CA ASP A 69 6.98 -4.20 -9.89
C ASP A 69 6.00 -4.13 -11.06
N SER A 70 6.14 -5.06 -12.01
CA SER A 70 5.22 -5.28 -13.10
C SER A 70 4.79 -6.75 -13.16
N ILE A 71 3.51 -6.98 -13.49
CA ILE A 71 2.92 -8.30 -13.57
C ILE A 71 2.09 -8.35 -14.84
N ARG A 72 2.22 -9.41 -15.61
CA ARG A 72 1.26 -9.82 -16.62
C ARG A 72 0.48 -10.99 -16.09
N TYR A 73 -0.80 -10.76 -15.78
CA TYR A 73 -1.68 -11.72 -15.13
C TYR A 73 -2.69 -12.27 -16.12
N THR A 74 -2.88 -13.59 -16.09
CA THR A 74 -3.86 -14.29 -16.91
C THR A 74 -5.20 -14.37 -16.20
N GLY A 75 -6.27 -14.05 -16.92
CA GLY A 75 -7.64 -14.09 -16.42
C GLY A 75 -8.06 -15.49 -15.96
N ALA A 76 -9.19 -15.53 -15.27
CA ALA A 76 -9.78 -16.77 -14.78
C ALA A 76 -10.65 -17.45 -15.84
N SER A 77 -10.92 -18.72 -15.60
CA SER A 77 -11.88 -19.53 -16.36
C SER A 77 -12.64 -20.45 -15.40
N PRO A 78 -13.82 -20.95 -15.79
CA PRO A 78 -14.46 -22.07 -15.09
C PRO A 78 -13.54 -23.29 -15.00
N ASP A 79 -13.66 -24.08 -13.94
CA ASP A 79 -12.82 -25.29 -13.78
C ASP A 79 -13.11 -26.35 -14.84
N VAL A 80 -14.33 -26.38 -15.39
CA VAL A 80 -14.72 -27.26 -16.50
C VAL A 80 -13.95 -26.96 -17.79
N ASP A 81 -13.47 -25.73 -17.95
CA ASP A 81 -12.67 -25.31 -19.10
C ASP A 81 -11.17 -25.49 -18.87
N LYS A 82 -10.78 -26.06 -17.73
CA LYS A 82 -9.38 -26.35 -17.38
C LYS A 82 -9.09 -27.83 -17.40
N TYR A 83 -7.81 -28.16 -17.53
CA TYR A 83 -7.26 -29.49 -17.28
C TYR A 83 -5.84 -29.35 -16.74
N LYS A 84 -5.23 -30.45 -16.31
CA LYS A 84 -3.86 -30.44 -15.80
C LYS A 84 -2.96 -31.37 -16.61
N VAL A 85 -1.78 -30.89 -16.97
CA VAL A 85 -0.70 -31.69 -17.55
C VAL A 85 0.46 -31.66 -16.58
N LYS A 86 0.84 -32.83 -16.02
CA LYS A 86 1.89 -32.94 -14.98
C LYS A 86 1.69 -31.96 -13.81
N GLY A 87 0.43 -31.73 -13.43
CA GLY A 87 0.05 -30.81 -12.35
C GLY A 87 -0.05 -29.33 -12.74
N VAL A 88 0.36 -28.95 -13.95
CA VAL A 88 0.26 -27.58 -14.48
C VAL A 88 -1.12 -27.36 -15.12
N PRO A 89 -1.88 -26.33 -14.70
CA PRO A 89 -3.18 -26.01 -15.30
C PRO A 89 -3.03 -25.55 -16.77
N ARG A 90 -3.98 -25.98 -17.61
CA ARG A 90 -4.11 -25.60 -19.03
C ARG A 90 -5.58 -25.43 -19.40
N LEU A 91 -5.84 -24.78 -20.53
CA LEU A 91 -7.18 -24.42 -20.98
C LEU A 91 -7.66 -25.29 -22.14
N ARG A 92 -8.92 -25.70 -22.07
CA ARG A 92 -9.65 -26.42 -23.13
C ARG A 92 -10.39 -25.46 -24.06
N ARG A 93 -10.67 -24.24 -23.60
CA ARG A 93 -11.48 -23.24 -24.29
C ARG A 93 -10.95 -21.84 -24.03
N SER A 94 -11.22 -20.94 -24.97
CA SER A 94 -10.98 -19.51 -24.82
C SER A 94 -11.71 -18.94 -23.60
N GLN A 95 -11.04 -18.00 -22.94
CA GLN A 95 -11.62 -17.23 -21.84
C GLN A 95 -12.65 -16.22 -22.36
N SER A 96 -13.49 -15.75 -21.45
CA SER A 96 -14.47 -14.71 -21.74
C SER A 96 -14.26 -13.50 -20.81
N TRP A 97 -14.36 -12.31 -21.39
CA TRP A 97 -14.41 -11.05 -20.65
C TRP A 97 -15.68 -10.90 -19.81
N ASP A 98 -16.74 -11.66 -20.12
CA ASP A 98 -17.99 -11.69 -19.38
C ASP A 98 -17.95 -12.68 -18.20
N TYR A 99 -16.90 -13.51 -18.12
CA TYR A 99 -16.70 -14.36 -16.95
C TYR A 99 -16.56 -13.48 -15.71
N ALA A 100 -17.34 -13.77 -14.66
CA ALA A 100 -17.55 -12.86 -13.54
C ALA A 100 -16.27 -12.26 -12.93
N ASP A 101 -15.22 -13.08 -12.80
CA ASP A 101 -13.92 -12.64 -12.25
C ASP A 101 -13.18 -11.70 -13.22
N ASN A 102 -13.16 -12.02 -14.52
CA ASN A 102 -12.51 -11.21 -15.55
C ASN A 102 -13.24 -9.88 -15.71
N ALA A 103 -14.58 -9.93 -15.72
CA ALA A 103 -15.43 -8.75 -15.77
C ALA A 103 -15.21 -7.84 -14.55
N ALA A 104 -15.04 -8.42 -13.35
CA ALA A 104 -14.77 -7.66 -12.14
C ALA A 104 -13.39 -6.99 -12.16
N LEU A 105 -12.35 -7.69 -12.63
CA LEU A 105 -11.01 -7.14 -12.75
C LEU A 105 -10.92 -6.07 -13.85
N LYS A 106 -11.64 -6.27 -14.97
CA LYS A 106 -11.82 -5.26 -16.01
C LYS A 106 -12.51 -3.99 -15.47
N ARG A 107 -13.56 -4.13 -14.65
CA ARG A 107 -14.20 -2.96 -14.01
C ARG A 107 -13.27 -2.25 -13.04
N SER A 108 -12.46 -2.97 -12.27
CA SER A 108 -11.43 -2.35 -11.43
C SER A 108 -10.41 -1.56 -12.23
N TYR A 109 -10.01 -2.07 -13.39
CA TYR A 109 -9.17 -1.33 -14.34
C TYR A 109 -9.85 -0.05 -14.83
N GLU A 110 -11.09 -0.13 -15.31
CA GLU A 110 -11.86 1.01 -15.81
C GLU A 110 -12.06 2.11 -14.75
N ARG A 111 -12.13 1.73 -13.47
CA ARG A 111 -12.27 2.66 -12.33
C ARG A 111 -10.97 3.08 -11.68
N GLY A 112 -9.83 2.55 -12.13
CA GLY A 112 -8.52 2.81 -11.51
C GLY A 112 -8.43 2.34 -10.06
N HIS A 113 -9.15 1.27 -9.70
CA HIS A 113 -9.08 0.72 -8.35
C HIS A 113 -7.77 -0.02 -8.11
N PRO A 114 -7.11 0.21 -6.95
CA PRO A 114 -5.95 -0.57 -6.57
C PRO A 114 -6.36 -2.02 -6.23
N VAL A 115 -5.58 -2.95 -6.74
CA VAL A 115 -5.73 -4.40 -6.55
C VAL A 115 -4.62 -4.89 -5.64
N ARG A 116 -4.97 -5.58 -4.55
CA ARG A 116 -3.99 -6.24 -3.70
C ARG A 116 -3.36 -7.43 -4.43
N VAL A 117 -2.04 -7.54 -4.41
CA VAL A 117 -1.34 -8.71 -4.94
C VAL A 117 -0.89 -9.59 -3.79
N ILE A 118 -1.27 -10.87 -3.84
CA ILE A 118 -0.85 -11.88 -2.88
C ILE A 118 -0.01 -12.92 -3.63
N ARG A 119 1.29 -12.98 -3.36
CA ARG A 119 2.18 -13.99 -3.95
C ARG A 119 2.17 -15.25 -3.11
N GLY A 120 2.00 -16.40 -3.74
CA GLY A 120 2.10 -17.70 -3.10
C GLY A 120 3.30 -18.50 -3.59
N TRP A 121 3.71 -19.49 -2.81
CA TRP A 121 4.95 -20.25 -3.01
C TRP A 121 5.13 -21.00 -4.35
N ARG A 122 4.05 -21.23 -5.09
CA ARG A 122 4.09 -21.86 -6.44
C ARG A 122 4.21 -20.86 -7.59
N GLY A 123 4.27 -19.57 -7.31
CA GLY A 123 4.49 -18.53 -8.33
C GLY A 123 5.93 -18.49 -8.84
N ASP A 124 6.35 -17.34 -9.37
CA ASP A 124 7.71 -17.15 -9.86
C ASP A 124 8.72 -17.26 -8.71
N LYS A 125 9.67 -18.20 -8.83
CA LYS A 125 10.65 -18.52 -7.79
C LYS A 125 11.52 -17.33 -7.37
N ARG A 126 11.64 -16.29 -8.21
CA ARG A 126 12.42 -15.07 -7.90
C ARG A 126 11.73 -14.21 -6.86
N TYR A 127 10.39 -14.23 -6.80
CA TYR A 127 9.58 -13.27 -6.04
C TYR A 127 8.64 -13.92 -5.03
N SER A 128 8.21 -15.15 -5.31
CA SER A 128 7.33 -15.92 -4.44
C SER A 128 8.02 -16.32 -3.13
N PRO A 129 7.28 -16.32 -2.00
CA PRO A 129 7.82 -16.76 -0.72
C PRO A 129 7.96 -18.28 -0.63
N ILE A 130 8.65 -18.79 0.39
CA ILE A 130 8.85 -20.23 0.61
C ILE A 130 7.68 -20.80 1.43
N ASP A 131 6.93 -21.74 0.84
CA ASP A 131 5.83 -22.50 1.48
C ASP A 131 4.75 -21.66 2.20
N CYS A 132 4.53 -20.41 1.77
CA CYS A 132 3.48 -19.55 2.32
C CYS A 132 2.84 -18.66 1.23
N TYR A 133 2.03 -17.71 1.68
CA TYR A 133 1.48 -16.60 0.91
C TYR A 133 1.91 -15.29 1.55
N ARG A 134 2.32 -14.30 0.75
CA ARG A 134 2.71 -12.98 1.21
C ARG A 134 1.89 -11.91 0.51
N TYR A 135 1.38 -10.96 1.28
CA TYR A 135 0.71 -9.79 0.73
C TYR A 135 1.79 -8.79 0.25
N ASP A 136 1.88 -8.53 -1.04
CA ASP A 136 2.97 -7.72 -1.65
C ASP A 136 2.53 -6.30 -2.05
N GLY A 137 1.42 -5.86 -1.45
CA GLY A 137 0.94 -4.49 -1.58
C GLY A 137 -0.06 -4.28 -2.72
N LEU A 138 -0.25 -3.01 -3.06
CA LEU A 138 -1.24 -2.54 -4.04
C LEU A 138 -0.62 -2.31 -5.41
N TYR A 139 -1.38 -2.69 -6.43
CA TYR A 139 -1.03 -2.54 -7.84
C TYR A 139 -2.21 -1.89 -8.56
N LEU A 140 -1.94 -1.18 -9.65
CA LEU A 140 -2.96 -0.77 -10.60
C LEU A 140 -2.88 -1.65 -11.82
N VAL A 141 -4.04 -2.06 -12.35
CA VAL A 141 -4.10 -2.57 -13.71
C VAL A 141 -3.84 -1.39 -14.64
N THR A 142 -2.86 -1.52 -15.52
CA THR A 142 -2.44 -0.45 -16.45
C THR A 142 -2.88 -0.71 -17.88
N ASP A 143 -3.12 -1.97 -18.24
CA ASP A 143 -3.55 -2.34 -19.59
C ASP A 143 -4.26 -3.70 -19.59
N ILE A 144 -5.15 -3.92 -20.56
CA ILE A 144 -5.89 -5.17 -20.74
C ILE A 144 -5.95 -5.57 -22.22
N ARG A 145 -5.84 -6.87 -22.52
CA ARG A 145 -5.88 -7.39 -23.90
C ARG A 145 -6.36 -8.84 -23.98
N THR A 146 -6.90 -9.22 -25.13
CA THR A 146 -7.02 -10.63 -25.49
C THR A 146 -5.67 -11.09 -26.08
N ALA A 147 -5.13 -12.20 -25.58
CA ALA A 147 -3.89 -12.81 -26.07
C ALA A 147 -4.11 -14.28 -26.40
N ILE A 148 -3.20 -14.90 -27.16
CA ILE A 148 -3.20 -16.34 -27.41
C ILE A 148 -2.36 -17.02 -26.33
N ALA A 149 -2.93 -18.02 -25.67
CA ALA A 149 -2.23 -18.84 -24.69
C ALA A 149 -1.06 -19.58 -25.36
N ARG A 150 0.03 -19.77 -24.61
CA ARG A 150 1.22 -20.50 -25.08
C ARG A 150 0.91 -21.93 -25.50
N SER A 151 0.02 -22.60 -24.77
CA SER A 151 -0.45 -23.94 -25.12
C SER A 151 -1.84 -23.91 -25.73
N PRO A 152 -2.06 -24.62 -26.86
CA PRO A 152 -3.41 -24.79 -27.42
C PRO A 152 -4.26 -25.73 -26.56
N ALA A 153 -5.53 -25.82 -26.91
CA ALA A 153 -6.43 -26.85 -26.41
C ALA A 153 -5.94 -28.26 -26.82
N PRO A 154 -6.43 -29.34 -26.17
CA PRO A 154 -6.00 -30.72 -26.49
C PRO A 154 -6.19 -31.14 -27.95
N ASP A 155 -7.11 -30.51 -28.67
CA ASP A 155 -7.37 -30.74 -30.10
C ASP A 155 -6.52 -29.88 -31.04
N GLY A 156 -5.63 -29.05 -30.49
CA GLY A 156 -4.76 -28.14 -31.25
C GLY A 156 -5.35 -26.75 -31.50
N THR A 157 -6.60 -26.50 -31.10
CA THR A 157 -7.24 -25.19 -31.29
C THR A 157 -6.52 -24.10 -30.48
N PRO A 158 -6.18 -22.94 -31.08
CA PRO A 158 -5.67 -21.79 -30.34
C PRO A 158 -6.65 -21.35 -29.27
N VAL A 159 -6.14 -21.04 -28.08
CA VAL A 159 -6.95 -20.59 -26.95
C VAL A 159 -6.69 -19.12 -26.69
N GLU A 160 -7.74 -18.32 -26.67
CA GLU A 160 -7.66 -16.92 -26.27
C GLU A 160 -7.75 -16.77 -24.75
N ILE A 161 -6.96 -15.87 -24.18
CA ILE A 161 -6.93 -15.55 -22.75
C ILE A 161 -7.15 -14.06 -22.54
N CYS A 162 -7.87 -13.72 -21.47
CA CYS A 162 -7.93 -12.36 -20.96
C CYS A 162 -6.61 -12.09 -20.23
N GLN A 163 -5.94 -10.99 -20.55
CA GLN A 163 -4.65 -10.66 -19.95
C GLN A 163 -4.64 -9.23 -19.42
N PHE A 164 -4.05 -9.07 -18.24
CA PHE A 164 -4.01 -7.83 -17.49
C PHE A 164 -2.55 -7.49 -17.17
N ASP A 165 -2.08 -6.32 -17.56
CA ASP A 165 -0.81 -5.81 -17.06
C ASP A 165 -1.09 -4.98 -15.80
N LEU A 166 -0.32 -5.24 -14.74
CA LEU A 166 -0.39 -4.53 -13.48
C LEU A 166 0.96 -3.89 -13.17
N LYS A 167 0.92 -2.71 -12.55
CA LYS A 167 2.09 -2.01 -12.04
C LYS A 167 1.93 -1.70 -10.57
N ARG A 168 2.97 -1.97 -9.80
CA ARG A 168 2.99 -1.72 -8.36
C ARG A 168 2.83 -0.23 -8.09
N LEU A 169 1.99 0.11 -7.12
CA LEU A 169 1.90 1.48 -6.65
C LEU A 169 3.22 1.92 -5.99
N PRO A 170 3.58 3.22 -6.05
CA PRO A 170 4.77 3.76 -5.38
C PRO A 170 4.78 3.50 -3.88
N GLU A 171 5.94 3.48 -3.24
CA GLU A 171 6.08 3.13 -1.81
C GLU A 171 5.23 3.96 -0.85
N HIS A 172 5.05 5.26 -1.09
CA HIS A 172 4.17 6.10 -0.26
C HIS A 172 2.70 5.62 -0.28
N SER A 173 2.30 4.93 -1.34
CA SER A 173 0.98 4.34 -1.51
C SER A 173 0.90 2.90 -0.98
N GLN A 174 2.00 2.34 -0.46
CA GLN A 174 2.06 0.99 0.11
C GLN A 174 1.91 0.95 1.64
N ASP A 175 2.13 2.07 2.33
CA ASP A 175 2.05 2.12 3.79
C ASP A 175 0.60 2.29 4.29
N PRO A 176 -0.03 1.26 4.90
CA PRO A 176 -1.40 1.37 5.41
C PRO A 176 -1.56 2.43 6.51
N THR A 177 -0.47 2.80 7.19
CA THR A 177 -0.43 3.65 8.39
C THR A 177 0.15 5.05 8.16
N SER A 178 0.51 5.41 6.93
CA SER A 178 1.09 6.71 6.61
C SER A 178 0.30 7.82 7.34
N LEU A 179 0.97 8.55 8.23
CA LEU A 179 0.40 9.65 9.00
C LEU A 179 -0.31 10.65 8.08
N GLU A 180 0.13 10.76 6.83
CA GLU A 180 -0.49 11.58 5.80
C GLU A 180 -1.90 11.09 5.39
N ARG A 181 -2.17 9.78 5.47
CA ARG A 181 -3.53 9.22 5.34
C ARG A 181 -4.35 9.46 6.60
N GLN A 182 -3.75 9.28 7.78
CA GLN A 182 -4.42 9.57 9.06
C GLN A 182 -4.77 11.06 9.19
N ILE A 183 -3.91 11.94 8.67
CA ILE A 183 -4.13 13.38 8.57
C ILE A 183 -5.20 13.70 7.54
N ALA A 184 -5.17 13.10 6.34
CA ALA A 184 -6.23 13.28 5.35
C ALA A 184 -7.60 12.89 5.94
N ASP A 185 -7.68 11.76 6.63
CA ASP A 185 -8.88 11.29 7.33
C ASP A 185 -9.32 12.25 8.45
N LEU A 186 -8.40 12.84 9.20
CA LEU A 186 -8.71 13.80 10.28
C LEU A 186 -9.20 15.16 9.75
N LEU A 187 -8.76 15.56 8.56
CA LEU A 187 -9.12 16.84 7.97
C LEU A 187 -10.48 16.83 7.30
N GLU A 188 -10.83 15.71 6.66
CA GLU A 188 -12.18 15.50 6.13
C GLU A 188 -13.22 15.45 7.26
N ARG A 189 -12.86 14.94 8.44
CA ARG A 189 -13.74 14.96 9.63
C ARG A 189 -14.05 16.36 10.16
N GLN A 190 -13.14 17.32 10.00
CA GLN A 190 -13.40 18.70 10.44
C GLN A 190 -14.28 19.49 9.45
N GLU A 191 -14.23 19.14 8.17
CA GLU A 191 -15.03 19.80 7.14
C GLU A 191 -16.48 19.32 7.15
N GLN A 192 -16.75 18.08 7.59
CA GLN A 192 -18.12 17.55 7.76
C GLN A 192 -18.85 18.11 9.00
N VAL A 193 -18.14 18.32 10.12
CA VAL A 193 -18.76 18.89 11.35
C VAL A 193 -19.19 20.34 11.15
N ALA A 194 -18.49 21.10 10.29
CA ALA A 194 -18.83 22.48 10.00
C ALA A 194 -20.09 22.66 9.14
N GLU A 195 -20.57 21.60 8.47
CA GLU A 195 -21.78 21.63 7.65
C GLU A 195 -23.04 21.15 8.41
N GLU A 196 -22.89 20.50 9.57
CA GLU A 196 -24.01 19.93 10.35
C GLU A 196 -24.49 20.80 11.54
N ASP A 197 -23.73 21.79 12.00
CA ASP A 197 -24.13 22.71 13.10
C ASP A 197 -25.09 23.85 12.66
N GLY A 198 -25.96 23.54 11.70
CA GLY A 198 -26.88 24.49 11.06
C GLY A 198 -28.37 24.16 11.20
N ASP A 199 -28.83 23.44 12.22
CA ASP A 199 -30.26 23.37 12.55
C ASP A 199 -30.51 22.95 14.02
N ASP A 200 -31.38 23.70 14.70
CA ASP A 200 -31.68 23.67 16.14
C ASP A 200 -33.00 22.92 16.41
N GLY A 201 -33.11 22.26 17.57
CA GLY A 201 -34.37 21.71 18.07
C GLY A 201 -34.20 20.59 19.10
N GLY A 202 -34.21 20.95 20.39
CA GLY A 202 -34.02 20.03 21.51
C GLY A 202 -35.27 19.32 22.04
N SER A 203 -35.05 18.40 22.99
CA SER A 203 -35.91 18.12 24.16
C SER A 203 -35.19 17.18 25.13
N GLU A 204 -35.24 17.53 26.41
CA GLU A 204 -34.71 16.81 27.58
C GLU A 204 -35.64 15.64 27.95
N GLU A 205 -35.10 14.47 28.32
CA GLU A 205 -35.76 13.52 29.23
C GLU A 205 -34.76 12.81 30.15
N GLU A 206 -35.25 12.55 31.36
CA GLU A 206 -34.57 12.19 32.61
C GLU A 206 -34.03 10.74 32.65
N VAL A 207 -32.97 10.51 33.43
CA VAL A 207 -32.33 9.19 33.63
C VAL A 207 -32.56 8.73 35.07
N GLU A 208 -33.23 7.59 35.24
CA GLU A 208 -33.32 6.87 36.52
C GLU A 208 -32.06 6.03 36.78
N ASP A 209 -31.57 6.11 38.02
CA ASP A 209 -30.40 5.42 38.55
C ASP A 209 -30.57 3.89 38.61
N ALA A 210 -29.63 3.17 37.99
CA ALA A 210 -29.38 1.75 38.27
C ALA A 210 -27.86 1.56 38.48
N GLU A 211 -27.53 0.96 39.62
CA GLU A 211 -26.19 0.81 40.20
C GLU A 211 -25.16 0.18 39.23
N GLU A 212 -24.09 0.93 38.89
CA GLU A 212 -22.99 0.49 38.02
C GLU A 212 -21.96 -0.37 38.77
N GLU A 213 -21.79 -1.62 38.35
CA GLU A 213 -20.55 -2.37 38.60
C GLU A 213 -19.40 -1.85 37.69
N PRO A 214 -18.14 -1.84 38.15
CA PRO A 214 -17.05 -1.18 37.43
C PRO A 214 -16.72 -1.89 36.10
N PRO A 215 -16.59 -1.16 34.97
CA PRO A 215 -16.26 -1.77 33.69
C PRO A 215 -14.77 -2.15 33.64
N SER A 216 -14.47 -3.44 33.78
CA SER A 216 -13.17 -4.00 33.44
C SER A 216 -13.13 -4.37 31.94
N GLY A 217 -12.59 -3.48 31.11
CA GLY A 217 -12.34 -3.76 29.69
C GLY A 217 -11.87 -2.54 28.90
N GLU A 218 -10.82 -2.70 28.10
CA GLU A 218 -10.33 -1.69 27.15
C GLU A 218 -11.42 -1.33 26.13
N LYS A 219 -11.84 -0.06 26.07
CA LYS A 219 -12.81 0.45 25.07
C LYS A 219 -12.06 0.96 23.83
N PHE A 220 -12.50 0.54 22.64
CA PHE A 220 -11.93 0.92 21.34
C PHE A 220 -12.91 1.82 20.54
N PRO A 221 -12.41 2.72 19.67
CA PRO A 221 -13.21 3.75 19.00
C PRO A 221 -14.04 3.20 17.84
N GLU A 222 -15.22 3.80 17.62
CA GLU A 222 -16.15 3.44 16.54
C GLU A 222 -15.90 4.23 15.24
N ALA A 223 -16.23 3.60 14.10
CA ALA A 223 -15.92 4.08 12.75
C ALA A 223 -17.13 4.71 12.03
N ARG A 224 -16.87 5.77 11.25
CA ARG A 224 -17.77 6.35 10.23
C ARG A 224 -17.02 6.55 8.91
N ALA A 225 -17.74 6.46 7.79
CA ALA A 225 -17.19 6.51 6.44
C ALA A 225 -17.16 7.94 5.85
N ALA A 226 -16.12 8.27 5.08
CA ALA A 226 -15.97 9.54 4.34
C ALA A 226 -15.43 9.34 2.91
N HIS A 227 -15.57 10.36 2.06
CA HIS A 227 -15.23 10.36 0.63
C HIS A 227 -14.11 11.37 0.34
N VAL A 228 -12.97 10.89 -0.18
CA VAL A 228 -11.73 11.68 -0.33
C VAL A 228 -11.60 12.34 -1.71
N GLN A 229 -11.27 13.64 -1.75
CA GLN A 229 -10.66 14.31 -2.91
C GLN A 229 -9.14 14.48 -2.67
N ARG A 230 -8.33 13.96 -3.61
CA ARG A 230 -6.89 13.74 -3.44
C ARG A 230 -6.03 14.94 -3.83
N LEU A 231 -5.04 15.28 -3.00
CA LEU A 231 -3.92 16.15 -3.38
C LEU A 231 -2.87 15.33 -4.17
N VAL A 232 -2.62 15.71 -5.42
CA VAL A 232 -1.64 15.06 -6.30
C VAL A 232 -0.22 15.47 -5.88
N ARG A 233 0.62 14.49 -5.49
CA ARG A 233 2.05 14.70 -5.17
C ARG A 233 2.88 14.71 -6.44
N ASP A 234 3.97 15.47 -6.46
CA ASP A 234 4.89 15.49 -7.60
C ASP A 234 6.03 14.47 -7.39
N ASP A 235 5.85 13.27 -7.97
CA ASP A 235 6.86 12.20 -7.98
C ASP A 235 8.22 12.65 -8.58
N ALA A 236 8.32 13.80 -9.25
CA ALA A 236 9.58 14.35 -9.74
C ALA A 236 10.50 14.86 -8.62
N VAL A 237 9.94 15.50 -7.57
CA VAL A 237 10.71 16.11 -6.47
C VAL A 237 11.54 15.05 -5.74
N ILE A 238 10.87 13.99 -5.27
CA ILE A 238 11.52 12.90 -4.53
C ILE A 238 12.56 12.19 -5.40
N ARG A 239 12.23 11.90 -6.67
CA ARG A 239 13.18 11.27 -7.59
C ARG A 239 14.44 12.12 -7.79
N ASN A 240 14.30 13.44 -7.89
CA ASN A 240 15.47 14.31 -8.04
C ASN A 240 16.34 14.32 -6.78
N VAL A 241 15.75 14.41 -5.59
CA VAL A 241 16.49 14.42 -4.32
C VAL A 241 17.27 13.12 -4.13
N LYS A 242 16.64 11.95 -4.34
CA LYS A 242 17.33 10.65 -4.27
C LYS A 242 18.51 10.56 -5.23
N ARG A 243 18.33 11.06 -6.46
CA ARG A 243 19.39 11.12 -7.48
C ARG A 243 20.54 12.04 -7.09
N LEU A 244 20.27 13.20 -6.48
CA LEU A 244 21.30 14.14 -6.03
C LEU A 244 22.22 13.55 -4.95
N HIS A 245 21.74 12.57 -4.18
CA HIS A 245 22.50 11.88 -3.13
C HIS A 245 22.90 10.45 -3.49
N ASP A 246 22.69 10.02 -4.73
CA ASP A 246 23.04 8.67 -5.21
C ASP A 246 22.40 7.53 -4.37
N GLY A 247 21.25 7.81 -3.76
CA GLY A 247 20.55 6.92 -2.82
C GLY A 247 21.30 6.66 -1.51
N GLU A 248 22.33 7.44 -1.20
CA GLU A 248 23.00 7.40 0.11
C GLU A 248 22.18 8.17 1.14
N CYS A 249 21.99 7.58 2.33
CA CYS A 249 21.32 8.27 3.43
C CYS A 249 22.13 9.49 3.89
N GLN A 250 21.49 10.65 3.89
CA GLN A 250 22.11 11.91 4.32
C GLN A 250 22.48 11.92 5.82
N MET A 251 21.85 11.09 6.65
CA MET A 251 22.07 11.03 8.09
C MET A 251 23.16 10.04 8.49
N CYS A 252 23.04 8.77 8.11
CA CYS A 252 24.00 7.72 8.51
C CYS A 252 25.02 7.36 7.44
N GLY A 253 24.82 7.78 6.18
CA GLY A 253 25.68 7.39 5.06
C GLY A 253 25.43 5.98 4.53
N LEU A 254 24.48 5.24 5.10
CA LEU A 254 24.10 3.93 4.59
C LEU A 254 23.56 4.06 3.16
N ARG A 255 24.11 3.26 2.26
CA ARG A 255 23.60 3.06 0.91
C ARG A 255 23.12 1.62 0.80
N LEU A 256 21.80 1.44 0.73
CA LEU A 256 21.20 0.12 0.53
C LEU A 256 21.22 -0.19 -0.95
N LEU A 257 21.76 -1.35 -1.35
CA LEU A 257 21.77 -1.79 -2.75
C LEU A 257 20.85 -3.00 -2.90
N GLY A 258 20.03 -2.98 -3.93
CA GLY A 258 19.27 -4.14 -4.36
C GLY A 258 20.16 -5.18 -5.06
N PRO A 259 19.65 -6.39 -5.29
CA PRO A 259 20.34 -7.44 -6.05
C PRO A 259 20.73 -7.02 -7.48
N ASP A 260 20.02 -6.03 -8.04
CA ASP A 260 20.29 -5.43 -9.35
C ASP A 260 21.34 -4.30 -9.30
N GLY A 261 21.93 -4.05 -8.13
CA GLY A 261 22.89 -2.98 -7.89
C GLY A 261 22.29 -1.57 -7.78
N LYS A 262 20.95 -1.42 -7.88
CA LYS A 262 20.30 -0.11 -7.72
C LYS A 262 20.22 0.26 -6.25
N SER A 263 20.38 1.55 -5.95
CA SER A 263 20.23 2.02 -4.57
C SER A 263 18.77 2.16 -4.15
N TYR A 264 18.48 1.74 -2.93
CA TYR A 264 17.22 1.95 -2.26
C TYR A 264 17.36 3.04 -1.19
N SER A 265 16.46 4.02 -1.25
CA SER A 265 16.36 5.13 -0.31
C SER A 265 14.93 5.68 -0.31
N GLU A 266 14.59 6.43 0.73
CA GLU A 266 13.29 7.07 0.92
C GLU A 266 13.45 8.59 0.87
N GLY A 267 12.42 9.27 0.34
CA GLY A 267 12.36 10.72 0.32
C GLY A 267 11.49 11.17 1.49
N ALA A 268 12.11 11.71 2.52
CA ALA A 268 11.45 12.08 3.77
C ALA A 268 11.21 13.59 3.80
N HIS A 269 9.96 14.05 3.89
CA HIS A 269 9.69 15.47 4.08
C HIS A 269 10.14 15.93 5.48
N ILE A 270 10.91 17.01 5.56
CA ILE A 270 11.42 17.54 6.83
C ILE A 270 10.28 18.16 7.62
N ARG A 271 9.54 19.08 7.00
CA ARG A 271 8.24 19.55 7.46
C ARG A 271 7.18 18.71 6.76
N PRO A 272 6.40 17.89 7.49
CA PRO A 272 5.44 17.00 6.86
C PRO A 272 4.42 17.75 5.99
N LEU A 273 3.92 17.08 4.94
CA LEU A 273 2.83 17.59 4.10
C LEU A 273 1.50 17.56 4.87
N GLY A 274 0.50 18.29 4.35
CA GLY A 274 -0.86 18.30 4.94
C GLY A 274 -0.93 18.99 6.31
N LYS A 275 -2.13 19.31 6.81
CA LYS A 275 -2.25 19.94 8.15
C LYS A 275 -1.77 18.94 9.24
N PRO A 276 -1.35 19.36 10.44
CA PRO A 276 -1.17 20.74 10.89
C PRO A 276 0.07 21.40 10.29
N HIS A 277 0.98 20.59 9.73
CA HIS A 277 2.30 21.05 9.34
C HIS A 277 2.27 21.92 8.10
N ARG A 278 1.46 21.59 7.09
CA ARG A 278 1.34 22.28 5.80
C ARG A 278 2.71 22.51 5.15
N GLY A 279 3.58 21.50 5.22
CA GLY A 279 4.85 21.48 4.49
C GLY A 279 4.60 21.45 2.99
N PRO A 280 5.43 22.15 2.19
CA PRO A 280 5.33 22.10 0.73
C PRO A 280 6.02 20.85 0.15
N ASP A 281 5.48 20.33 -0.95
CA ASP A 281 6.10 19.23 -1.71
C ASP A 281 7.17 19.78 -2.67
N VAL A 282 8.32 20.15 -2.12
CA VAL A 282 9.44 20.78 -2.85
C VAL A 282 10.77 20.22 -2.39
N GLU A 283 11.78 20.22 -3.27
CA GLU A 283 13.09 19.63 -2.99
C GLU A 283 13.74 20.17 -1.71
N PRO A 284 13.69 21.48 -1.40
CA PRO A 284 14.24 22.02 -0.16
C PRO A 284 13.62 21.42 1.12
N ASN A 285 12.46 20.78 1.04
CA ASN A 285 11.75 20.16 2.15
C ASN A 285 11.92 18.64 2.21
N VAL A 286 12.80 18.03 1.41
CA VAL A 286 12.93 16.56 1.36
C VAL A 286 14.35 16.13 1.68
N LEU A 287 14.52 15.00 2.38
CA LEU A 287 15.80 14.35 2.62
C LEU A 287 15.84 12.96 1.96
N CYS A 288 17.01 12.57 1.46
CA CYS A 288 17.29 11.20 1.03
C CYS A 288 17.77 10.38 2.23
N LEU A 289 16.94 9.47 2.73
CA LEU A 289 17.20 8.69 3.95
C LEU A 289 17.09 7.17 3.72
N CYS A 290 17.70 6.37 4.60
CA CYS A 290 17.39 4.94 4.70
C CYS A 290 16.14 4.75 5.58
N PRO A 291 15.46 3.58 5.52
CA PRO A 291 14.25 3.31 6.31
C PRO A 291 14.39 3.63 7.79
N ASN A 292 15.51 3.22 8.39
CA ASN A 292 15.73 3.44 9.81
C ASN A 292 15.89 4.93 10.16
N CYS A 293 16.57 5.72 9.32
CA CYS A 293 16.74 7.14 9.58
C CYS A 293 15.48 7.95 9.24
N HIS A 294 14.69 7.50 8.27
CA HIS A 294 13.40 8.10 7.95
C HIS A 294 12.45 7.99 9.13
N VAL A 295 12.22 6.77 9.63
CA VAL A 295 11.38 6.56 10.82
C VAL A 295 11.88 7.37 12.01
N ARG A 296 13.20 7.42 12.23
CA ARG A 296 13.79 8.23 13.32
C ARG A 296 13.56 9.73 13.18
N LEU A 297 13.52 10.25 11.95
CA LEU A 297 13.14 11.65 11.70
C LEU A 297 11.65 11.85 12.00
N ASP A 298 10.79 10.95 11.52
CA ASP A 298 9.33 11.06 11.61
C ASP A 298 8.81 10.97 13.04
N ILE A 299 9.49 10.21 13.91
CA ILE A 299 9.12 10.09 15.33
C ILE A 299 9.90 11.06 16.24
N GLY A 300 10.72 11.95 15.66
CA GLY A 300 11.54 12.91 16.43
C GLY A 300 12.66 12.28 17.26
N ALA A 301 13.05 11.03 16.98
CA ALA A 301 14.20 10.37 17.60
C ALA A 301 15.53 11.01 17.15
N ILE A 302 15.51 11.75 16.05
CA ILE A 302 16.58 12.61 15.56
C ILE A 302 16.00 14.01 15.29
N VAL A 303 16.76 15.05 15.65
CA VAL A 303 16.54 16.42 15.17
C VAL A 303 17.83 16.97 14.54
N ILE A 304 17.71 17.96 13.68
CA ILE A 304 18.85 18.60 13.01
C ILE A 304 18.97 20.04 13.49
N GLU A 305 20.18 20.46 13.82
CA GLU A 305 20.49 21.81 14.30
C GLU A 305 20.72 22.82 13.16
N ASP A 306 20.75 24.12 13.51
CA ASP A 306 20.95 25.21 12.53
C ASP A 306 22.32 25.12 11.83
N ASP A 307 23.31 24.54 12.52
CA ASP A 307 24.64 24.26 12.01
C ASP A 307 24.76 22.89 11.31
N TRP A 308 23.62 22.24 11.06
CA TRP A 308 23.42 20.92 10.45
C TRP A 308 23.88 19.74 11.31
N SER A 309 24.17 19.95 12.59
CA SER A 309 24.48 18.86 13.50
C SER A 309 23.27 17.96 13.72
N ILE A 310 23.49 16.65 13.78
CA ILE A 310 22.43 15.66 14.03
C ILE A 310 22.41 15.35 15.52
N VAL A 311 21.30 15.66 16.18
CA VAL A 311 21.10 15.36 17.60
C VAL A 311 20.24 14.11 17.71
N VAL A 312 20.80 13.08 18.31
CA VAL A 312 20.09 11.83 18.61
C VAL A 312 19.37 11.98 19.95
N ARG A 313 18.04 11.99 19.90
CA ARG A 313 17.17 12.05 21.10
C ARG A 313 16.83 10.66 21.64
N ALA A 314 16.82 9.64 20.78
CA ALA A 314 16.68 8.24 21.16
C ALA A 314 17.71 7.37 20.42
N GLY A 315 18.45 6.58 21.18
CA GLY A 315 19.46 5.67 20.67
C GLY A 315 18.84 4.54 19.85
N ALA A 316 19.56 4.07 18.84
CA ALA A 316 19.23 2.86 18.08
C ALA A 316 20.47 1.98 18.05
N PHE A 317 20.32 0.68 18.32
CA PHE A 317 21.44 -0.26 18.28
C PHE A 317 21.83 -0.55 16.83
N GLY A 318 23.13 -0.42 16.51
CA GLY A 318 23.71 -0.89 15.24
C GLY A 318 23.72 0.09 14.06
N VAL A 319 23.24 1.33 14.20
CA VAL A 319 23.36 2.37 13.15
C VAL A 319 23.70 3.73 13.76
N ASP A 320 24.98 4.09 13.66
CA ASP A 320 25.44 5.43 14.03
C ASP A 320 25.05 6.45 12.96
N VAL A 321 24.59 7.62 13.42
CA VAL A 321 24.39 8.77 12.54
C VAL A 321 25.66 9.60 12.48
N ARG A 322 25.87 10.28 11.36
CA ARG A 322 26.96 11.23 11.20
C ARG A 322 26.78 12.37 12.22
N PRO A 323 27.87 13.02 12.68
CA PRO A 323 27.77 14.21 13.53
C PRO A 323 27.01 15.35 12.85
N LYS A 324 27.10 15.45 11.51
CA LYS A 324 26.42 16.46 10.70
C LYS A 324 25.73 15.83 9.49
N LEU A 325 24.59 16.41 9.12
CA LEU A 325 23.83 16.05 7.93
C LEU A 325 24.70 16.21 6.68
N LYS A 326 24.81 15.14 5.88
CA LYS A 326 25.47 15.20 4.58
C LYS A 326 24.62 16.04 3.64
N ARG A 327 25.20 17.11 3.10
CA ARG A 327 24.54 18.02 2.15
C ARG A 327 25.17 17.93 0.78
N HIS A 328 24.35 18.15 -0.25
CA HIS A 328 24.80 18.22 -1.63
C HIS A 328 24.65 19.65 -2.16
N ARG A 329 25.62 20.16 -2.94
CA ARG A 329 25.67 21.57 -3.37
C ARG A 329 24.39 22.02 -4.10
N LYS A 330 23.79 21.13 -4.89
CA LYS A 330 22.55 21.38 -5.66
C LYS A 330 21.27 21.12 -4.86
N HIS A 331 21.36 20.45 -3.72
CA HIS A 331 20.20 20.16 -2.86
C HIS A 331 20.14 21.22 -1.75
N LYS A 332 19.35 22.27 -1.97
CA LYS A 332 19.26 23.43 -1.08
C LYS A 332 18.17 23.22 -0.04
N ILE A 333 18.47 22.44 1.00
CA ILE A 333 17.55 22.24 2.13
C ILE A 333 17.21 23.59 2.77
N HIS A 334 15.92 23.88 2.95
CA HIS A 334 15.50 25.14 3.55
C HIS A 334 15.66 25.08 5.07
N PRO A 335 16.40 26.02 5.70
CA PRO A 335 16.63 26.01 7.15
C PRO A 335 15.33 26.06 7.96
N ASP A 336 14.31 26.77 7.47
CA ASP A 336 13.04 26.89 8.22
C ASP A 336 12.28 25.57 8.37
N TYR A 337 12.42 24.61 7.44
CA TYR A 337 11.78 23.30 7.61
C TYR A 337 12.47 22.48 8.69
N VAL A 338 13.80 22.58 8.75
CA VAL A 338 14.60 21.97 9.81
C VAL A 338 14.27 22.59 11.17
N ARG A 339 14.22 23.92 11.23
CA ARG A 339 13.82 24.65 12.44
C ARG A 339 12.42 24.21 12.89
N TYR A 340 11.47 24.19 11.97
CA TYR A 340 10.10 23.76 12.26
C TYR A 340 10.05 22.34 12.82
N HIS A 341 10.72 21.38 12.16
CA HIS A 341 10.79 19.99 12.62
C HIS A 341 11.39 19.88 14.03
N ARG A 342 12.53 20.55 14.26
CA ARG A 342 13.20 20.57 15.56
C ARG A 342 12.30 21.16 16.64
N GLU A 343 11.73 22.34 16.43
CA GLU A 343 10.85 23.02 17.40
C GLU A 343 9.60 22.20 17.71
N TRP A 344 9.02 21.57 16.68
CA TRP A 344 7.88 20.69 16.85
C TRP A 344 8.18 19.48 17.76
N TRP A 345 9.35 18.86 17.60
CA TRP A 345 9.72 17.67 18.38
C TRP A 345 10.34 17.98 19.73
N LEU A 346 10.98 19.14 19.89
CA LEU A 346 11.52 19.59 21.18
C LEU A 346 10.45 20.17 22.10
N SER A 347 9.31 20.62 21.56
CA SER A 347 8.17 21.05 22.37
C SER A 347 7.29 19.88 22.87
N ARG A 348 7.70 18.63 22.60
CA ARG A 348 6.96 17.40 22.91
C ARG A 348 7.76 16.42 23.76
#